data_AF-A0A2Z6S083-F1
#
_entry.id   AF-A0A2Z6S083-F1
#
_cell.length_a   1.000
_cell.length_b   1.000
_cell.length_c   1.000
_cell.angle_alpha   90.00
_cell.angle_beta   90.00
_cell.angle_gamma   90.00
#
_symmetry.space_group_name_H-M   'P 1'
#
loop_
_entity.id
_entity.type
_entity.pdbx_description
1 polymer ?
#
loop_
_entity_poly.entity_id
_entity_poly.type
_entity_poly.pdbx_seq_one_letter_code
_entity_poly.pdbx_strand_id
1 'polypeptide(L)'
;MNEMKLFSYVDEINYMEPLINKVNHGPFSDDEKNYVHNWVIRQSNYDVIRWEYLQIEIQKEYGKFRLRNDLRNIWNRIRRQNLRRDSIDENDETPQ
;
A
#
# COMPACT_ATOMS: atom_id res chain seq x y z
N MET A 1 -11.96 4.78 20.34
CA MET A 1 -10.68 4.82 19.58
C MET A 1 -10.87 5.81 18.46
N ASN A 2 -10.28 7.02 18.48
CA ASN A 2 -10.07 7.77 17.22
C ASN A 2 -9.24 9.05 17.35
N GLU A 3 -9.33 9.82 18.43
CA GLU A 3 -8.62 11.12 18.46
C GLU A 3 -7.13 10.98 18.80
N MET A 4 -6.78 10.19 19.83
CA MET A 4 -5.37 9.98 20.20
C MET A 4 -4.56 9.30 19.08
N LYS A 5 -5.17 8.35 18.36
CA LYS A 5 -4.52 7.67 17.23
C LYS A 5 -4.35 8.63 16.04
N LEU A 6 -5.33 9.50 15.81
CA LEU A 6 -5.25 10.53 14.77
C LEU A 6 -4.14 11.53 15.07
N PHE A 7 -4.07 12.03 16.31
CA PHE A 7 -3.03 12.96 16.76
C PHE A 7 -1.63 12.36 16.63
N SER A 8 -1.45 11.11 17.10
CA SER A 8 -0.19 10.36 16.92
C SER A 8 0.24 10.30 15.45
N TYR A 9 -0.67 10.05 14.53
CA TYR A 9 -0.32 10.01 13.11
C TYR A 9 -0.02 11.39 12.50
N VAL A 10 -0.63 12.47 12.99
CA VAL A 10 -0.32 13.82 12.49
C VAL A 10 1.13 14.17 12.83
N ASP A 11 1.55 13.91 14.07
CA ASP A 11 2.94 14.11 14.49
C ASP A 11 3.91 13.24 13.70
N GLU A 12 3.55 11.97 13.45
CA GLU A 12 4.36 11.05 12.65
C GLU A 12 4.43 11.47 11.17
N ILE A 13 3.36 12.00 10.59
CA ILE A 13 3.38 12.54 9.21
C ILE A 13 4.35 13.72 9.13
N ASN A 14 4.29 14.64 10.09
CA ASN A 14 5.19 15.79 10.15
C ASN A 14 6.65 15.34 10.29
N TYR A 15 6.91 14.26 11.05
CA TYR A 15 8.24 13.66 11.17
C TYR A 15 8.77 13.04 9.86
N MET A 16 7.89 12.67 8.93
CA MET A 16 8.28 12.03 7.66
C MET A 16 8.73 13.02 6.59
N GLU A 17 8.34 14.31 6.65
CA GLU A 17 8.72 15.30 5.62
C GLU A 17 10.25 15.46 5.45
N PRO A 18 11.07 15.52 6.52
CA PRO A 18 12.53 15.57 6.40
C PRO A 18 13.16 14.32 5.79
N LEU A 19 12.44 13.18 5.74
CA LEU A 19 12.94 11.91 5.22
C LEU A 19 12.81 11.78 3.70
N ILE A 20 12.25 12.78 3.00
CA ILE A 20 12.16 12.82 1.54
C ILE A 20 13.54 12.66 0.88
N ASN A 21 14.61 13.17 1.49
CA ASN A 21 15.98 13.00 0.97
C ASN A 21 16.59 11.61 1.26
N LYS A 22 15.89 10.77 2.02
CA LYS A 22 16.31 9.41 2.42
C LYS A 22 15.45 8.31 1.78
N VAL A 23 14.76 8.63 0.68
CA VAL A 23 13.96 7.67 -0.07
C VAL A 23 14.79 6.46 -0.46
N ASN A 24 14.26 5.28 -0.17
CA ASN A 24 14.85 4.03 -0.63
C ASN A 24 14.36 3.76 -2.06
N HIS A 25 15.25 3.98 -3.03
CA HIS A 25 15.01 3.71 -4.45
C HIS A 25 15.26 2.26 -4.88
N GLY A 26 15.68 1.39 -3.95
CA GLY A 26 15.86 -0.02 -4.23
C GLY A 26 14.52 -0.70 -4.57
N PRO A 27 14.54 -1.89 -5.19
CA PRO A 27 13.31 -2.63 -5.45
C PRO A 27 12.55 -2.95 -4.15
N PHE A 28 11.24 -3.10 -4.26
CA PHE A 28 10.43 -3.66 -3.18
C PHE A 28 10.65 -5.17 -3.12
N SER A 29 10.92 -5.67 -1.92
CA SER A 29 10.88 -7.10 -1.63
C SER A 29 9.45 -7.64 -1.74
N ASP A 30 9.31 -8.96 -1.84
CA ASP A 30 7.98 -9.59 -1.92
C ASP A 30 7.21 -9.45 -0.60
N ASP A 31 7.91 -9.46 0.55
CA ASP A 31 7.31 -9.18 1.86
C ASP A 31 6.73 -7.75 1.91
N GLU A 32 7.47 -6.74 1.45
CA GLU A 32 6.97 -5.37 1.39
C GLU A 32 5.72 -5.26 0.49
N LYS A 33 5.70 -5.96 -0.67
CA LYS A 33 4.53 -5.96 -1.56
C LYS A 33 3.33 -6.66 -0.91
N ASN A 34 3.56 -7.79 -0.25
CA ASN A 34 2.53 -8.54 0.47
C ASN A 34 1.96 -7.71 1.64
N TYR A 35 2.83 -6.97 2.34
CA TYR A 35 2.41 -6.06 3.40
C TYR A 35 1.49 -4.96 2.86
N VAL A 36 1.88 -4.29 1.77
CA VAL A 36 1.04 -3.27 1.09
C VAL A 36 -0.31 -3.84 0.73
N HIS A 37 -0.34 -5.02 0.09
CA HIS A 37 -1.59 -5.69 -0.26
C HIS A 37 -2.46 -5.95 0.98
N ASN A 38 -1.91 -6.62 1.99
CA ASN A 38 -2.63 -7.01 3.20
C ASN A 38 -3.12 -5.82 4.01
N TRP A 39 -2.37 -4.72 4.03
CA TRP A 39 -2.78 -3.50 4.70
C TRP A 39 -3.94 -2.81 3.97
N VAL A 40 -3.90 -2.76 2.63
CA VAL A 40 -4.94 -2.13 1.82
C VAL A 40 -6.26 -2.91 1.87
N ILE A 41 -6.23 -4.25 1.79
CA ILE A 41 -7.46 -5.07 1.87
C ILE A 41 -8.16 -4.99 3.25
N ARG A 42 -7.44 -4.56 4.29
CA ARG A 42 -8.00 -4.32 5.64
C ARG A 42 -8.73 -2.98 5.75
N GLN A 43 -8.61 -2.10 4.75
CA GLN A 43 -9.31 -0.82 4.74
C GLN A 43 -10.77 -1.03 4.35
N SER A 44 -11.68 -0.30 5.00
CA SER A 44 -13.12 -0.37 4.73
C SER A 44 -13.53 0.26 3.39
N ASN A 45 -12.68 1.12 2.82
CA ASN A 45 -12.93 1.79 1.55
C ASN A 45 -11.62 1.91 0.74
N TYR A 46 -11.56 1.24 -0.41
CA TYR A 46 -10.39 1.21 -1.29
C TYR A 46 -10.20 2.50 -2.13
N ASP A 47 -11.22 3.34 -2.23
CA ASP A 47 -11.14 4.60 -2.98
C ASP A 47 -10.58 5.76 -2.13
N VAL A 48 -10.57 5.61 -0.79
CA VAL A 48 -10.13 6.64 0.16
C VAL A 48 -8.93 6.17 0.98
N ILE A 49 -8.06 5.36 0.37
CA ILE A 49 -6.86 4.84 1.02
C ILE A 49 -5.95 5.99 1.45
N ARG A 50 -5.65 6.04 2.75
CA ARG A 50 -4.71 6.98 3.34
C ARG A 50 -3.27 6.48 3.22
N TRP A 51 -2.66 6.77 2.08
CA TRP A 51 -1.29 6.34 1.76
C TRP A 51 -0.23 6.89 2.71
N GLU A 52 -0.48 8.04 3.34
CA GLU A 52 0.33 8.60 4.44
C GLU A 52 0.52 7.59 5.57
N TYR A 53 -0.54 6.88 5.92
CA TYR A 53 -0.54 5.95 7.04
C TYR A 53 0.21 4.69 6.67
N LEU A 54 -0.05 4.15 5.49
CA LEU A 54 0.71 3.00 5.00
C LEU A 54 2.21 3.32 4.86
N GLN A 55 2.57 4.55 4.46
CA GLN A 55 3.96 4.99 4.40
C GLN A 55 4.64 4.96 5.77
N ILE A 56 3.93 5.36 6.83
CA ILE A 56 4.43 5.29 8.20
C ILE A 56 4.59 3.84 8.65
N GLU A 57 3.57 3.00 8.43
CA GLU A 57 3.56 1.61 8.85
C GLU A 57 4.68 0.81 8.17
N ILE A 58 4.89 0.99 6.85
CA ILE A 58 5.97 0.29 6.13
C ILE A 58 7.36 0.76 6.56
N GLN A 59 7.52 2.04 6.90
CA GLN A 59 8.77 2.57 7.46
C GLN A 59 9.05 1.98 8.85
N LYS A 60 8.02 1.82 9.68
CA LYS A 60 8.15 1.19 11.01
C LYS A 60 8.51 -0.29 10.90
N GLU A 61 7.85 -1.01 9.99
CA GLU A 61 8.03 -2.45 9.81
C GLU A 61 9.38 -2.80 9.17
N TYR A 62 9.79 -2.08 8.12
CA TYR A 62 10.96 -2.44 7.29
C TYR A 62 12.13 -1.47 7.39
N GLY A 63 11.99 -0.36 8.11
CA GLY A 63 13.04 0.66 8.24
C GLY A 63 13.32 1.45 6.95
N LYS A 64 12.51 1.29 5.90
CA LYS A 64 12.74 1.90 4.57
C LYS A 64 11.70 2.98 4.26
N PHE A 65 12.18 4.15 3.85
CA PHE A 65 11.29 5.23 3.48
C PHE A 65 10.85 5.03 2.04
N ARG A 66 9.59 4.63 1.86
CA ARG A 66 8.95 4.37 0.57
C ARG A 66 8.01 5.51 0.22
N LEU A 67 8.00 5.94 -1.04
CA LEU A 67 7.11 7.02 -1.48
C LEU A 67 5.66 6.55 -1.55
N ARG A 68 4.72 7.41 -1.18
CA ARG A 68 3.27 7.14 -1.24
C ARG A 68 2.83 6.67 -2.63
N ASN A 69 3.38 7.29 -3.68
CA ASN A 69 3.10 6.92 -5.07
C ASN A 69 3.56 5.50 -5.41
N ASP A 70 4.68 5.03 -4.86
CA ASP A 70 5.17 3.67 -5.10
C ASP A 70 4.24 2.64 -4.46
N LEU A 71 3.79 2.91 -3.23
CA LEU A 71 2.82 2.07 -2.52
C LEU A 71 1.50 1.99 -3.31
N ARG A 72 1.02 3.12 -3.82
CA ARG A 72 -0.15 3.19 -4.71
C ARG A 72 0.05 2.39 -6.00
N ASN A 73 1.24 2.48 -6.59
CA ASN A 73 1.57 1.76 -7.82
C ASN A 73 1.60 0.23 -7.61
N ILE A 74 2.09 -0.24 -6.46
CA ILE A 74 2.04 -1.67 -6.09
C ILE A 74 0.59 -2.15 -6.05
N TRP A 75 -0.28 -1.45 -5.33
CA TRP A 75 -1.70 -1.80 -5.27
C TRP A 75 -2.37 -1.81 -6.66
N ASN A 76 -2.17 -0.76 -7.45
CA ASN A 76 -2.73 -0.67 -8.80
C ASN A 76 -2.22 -1.79 -9.73
N ARG A 77 -0.98 -2.26 -9.52
CA ARG A 77 -0.46 -3.41 -10.26
C ARG A 77 -1.16 -4.70 -9.86
N ILE A 78 -1.33 -4.96 -8.57
CA ILE A 78 -2.00 -6.17 -8.07
C ILE A 78 -3.47 -6.18 -8.50
N ARG A 79 -4.18 -5.06 -8.34
CA ARG A 79 -5.58 -4.92 -8.77
C ARG A 79 -5.75 -5.22 -10.27
N ARG A 80 -4.87 -4.70 -11.12
CA ARG A 80 -4.89 -5.00 -12.57
C ARG A 80 -4.56 -6.46 -12.89
N GLN A 81 -3.70 -7.10 -12.11
CA GLN A 81 -3.38 -8.51 -12.29
C GLN A 81 -4.58 -9.40 -11.93
N ASN A 82 -5.29 -9.08 -10.84
CA ASN A 82 -6.48 -9.82 -10.44
C ASN A 82 -7.62 -9.64 -11.46
N LEU A 83 -7.91 -8.41 -11.88
CA LEU A 83 -8.90 -8.16 -12.94
C LEU A 83 -8.62 -8.92 -14.24
N ARG A 84 -7.33 -9.08 -14.60
CA ARG A 84 -6.93 -9.86 -15.77
C ARG A 84 -7.13 -11.36 -15.57
N ARG A 85 -6.90 -11.88 -14.36
CA ARG A 85 -7.14 -13.29 -14.04
C ARG A 85 -8.63 -13.61 -14.08
N ASP A 86 -9.44 -12.78 -13.45
CA ASP A 86 -10.91 -12.94 -13.44
C ASP A 86 -11.48 -12.94 -14.87
N SER A 87 -10.95 -12.09 -15.77
CA SER A 87 -11.36 -12.07 -17.17
C SER A 87 -10.90 -13.26 -18.02
N ILE A 88 -9.87 -14.00 -17.58
CA ILE A 88 -9.42 -15.22 -18.27
C ILE A 88 -10.28 -16.40 -17.83
N ASP A 89 -10.58 -16.49 -16.53
CA ASP A 89 -11.40 -17.58 -15.96
C ASP A 89 -12.84 -17.57 -16.50
N GLU A 90 -13.44 -16.39 -16.80
CA GLU A 90 -14.77 -16.29 -17.44
C GLU A 90 -14.84 -16.87 -18.86
N ASN A 91 -13.71 -16.99 -19.56
CA ASN A 91 -13.67 -17.47 -20.96
C ASN A 91 -13.41 -18.97 -21.09
N ASP A 92 -13.11 -19.68 -19.99
CA ASP A 92 -12.86 -21.13 -19.97
C ASP A 92 -14.12 -21.96 -19.61
N GLU A 93 -15.23 -21.32 -19.24
CA GLU A 93 -16.53 -21.98 -19.03
C GLU A 93 -17.38 -21.97 -20.33
N THR A 94 -16.97 -22.74 -21.34
CA THR A 94 -17.90 -23.15 -22.42
C THR A 94 -18.01 -24.68 -22.46
N PRO A 95 -19.13 -25.27 -22.02
CA PRO A 95 -19.41 -26.69 -22.26
C PRO A 95 -19.65 -26.91 -23.76
N GLN A 96 -18.96 -27.89 -24.33
CA GLN A 96 -19.27 -28.46 -25.64
C GLN A 96 -20.62 -29.19 -25.65
#